data_AF-R5X542-F1
#
_entry.id   AF-R5X542-F1
#
_cell.length_a   1.000
_cell.length_b   1.000
_cell.length_c   1.000
_cell.angle_alpha   90.00
_cell.angle_beta   90.00
_cell.angle_gamma   90.00
#
_symmetry.space_group_name_H-M   'P 1'
#
loop_
_entity.id
_entity.type
_entity.pdbx_description
1 polymer ?
#
loop_
_entity_poly.entity_id
_entity_poly.type
_entity_poly.pdbx_seq_one_letter_code
_entity_poly.pdbx_strand_id
1 'polypeptide(L)'
;MLSGISAITIGQSHIDNKTECQDSAILDFNDKYVMGAVADGHGSKKHFRSAKGSQFAVEAAKYSIYEYMNDNYEKFVDAYNKDKKYLIDRIIKMLITKWHEKIQEDINNEPITQEEIDKYLDGNFNEDKIASIYGTTLLVGVMGEGCNFGFLIGDGSFVVIDKHGKAYIPIEDENSKANYTTSLSSSDSFNGFVTHFFDEMPFSIMVSTDGLVKSFADDNDFLDYNQAIAMELDGLDTVDKRIEMEERLGRLFEQRSRDGSEDDISISIIFNSDAYESVKQGLETRRKLNKIDEQIGLSKKKIVTLDFKQKQIENERNINIENWKKVALEKSKLKQYSEKLIERRNALEEELKKIEREQDELSKKKIELDSSIKQYEEIEKIKSDEQDKNLADKQKEEENIQIKEAEKRRLQDILNN
;
A
#
# COMPACT_ATOMS: atom_id res chain seq x y z
N MET A 1 -15.15 0.09 42.60
CA MET A 1 -14.24 0.99 43.31
C MET A 1 -13.48 1.73 42.24
N LEU A 2 -13.17 3.01 42.45
CA LEU A 2 -12.30 3.72 41.52
C LEU A 2 -10.87 3.21 41.72
N SER A 3 -10.21 2.88 40.62
CA SER A 3 -8.86 2.31 40.59
C SER A 3 -8.07 2.91 39.42
N GLY A 4 -6.79 2.60 39.34
CA GLY A 4 -5.91 3.07 38.29
C GLY A 4 -4.57 2.35 38.26
N ILE A 5 -3.91 2.44 37.11
CA ILE A 5 -2.54 1.95 36.85
C ILE A 5 -1.81 2.94 35.95
N SER A 6 -0.51 3.09 36.14
CA SER A 6 0.32 3.98 35.32
C SER A 6 1.64 3.33 34.97
N ALA A 7 2.12 3.59 33.77
CA ALA A 7 3.42 3.09 33.33
C ALA A 7 4.15 4.19 32.55
N ILE A 8 5.47 4.23 32.73
CA ILE A 8 6.39 5.16 32.07
C ILE A 8 7.52 4.31 31.48
N THR A 9 7.96 4.61 30.28
CA THR A 9 9.04 3.91 29.60
C THR A 9 9.86 4.89 28.79
N ILE A 10 11.17 4.83 28.96
CA ILE A 10 12.11 5.62 28.17
C ILE A 10 12.15 5.14 26.71
N GLY A 11 12.15 6.11 25.80
CA GLY A 11 12.20 5.94 24.35
C GLY A 11 13.53 5.41 23.85
N GLN A 12 13.50 4.70 22.73
CA GLN A 12 14.70 4.13 22.11
C GLN A 12 15.65 5.22 21.64
N SER A 13 15.13 6.35 21.12
CA SER A 13 15.92 7.52 20.75
C SER A 13 16.64 8.13 21.97
N HIS A 14 15.97 8.22 23.12
CA HIS A 14 16.60 8.75 24.34
C HIS A 14 17.67 7.79 24.89
N ILE A 15 17.43 6.48 24.85
CA ILE A 15 18.44 5.46 25.19
C ILE A 15 19.67 5.61 24.29
N ASP A 16 19.48 5.69 22.96
CA ASP A 16 20.56 5.74 21.98
C ASP A 16 21.37 7.04 22.11
N ASN A 17 20.69 8.15 22.39
CA ASN A 17 21.29 9.48 22.59
C ASN A 17 21.83 9.69 24.02
N LYS A 18 21.61 8.74 24.94
CA LYS A 18 21.98 8.83 26.37
C LYS A 18 21.40 10.07 27.05
N THR A 19 20.17 10.41 26.69
CA THR A 19 19.38 11.44 27.37
C THR A 19 18.45 10.78 28.38
N GLU A 20 17.97 11.57 29.33
CA GLU A 20 16.96 11.11 30.30
C GLU A 20 15.58 10.97 29.65
N CYS A 21 14.68 10.26 30.33
CA CYS A 21 13.25 10.26 30.01
C CYS A 21 12.68 11.65 30.35
N GLN A 22 11.95 12.22 29.39
CA GLN A 22 11.34 13.55 29.44
C GLN A 22 9.84 13.47 29.72
N ASP A 23 9.27 12.27 29.66
CA ASP A 23 7.91 11.98 30.06
C ASP A 23 7.71 11.95 31.59
N SER A 24 6.48 12.20 32.03
CA SER A 24 6.05 12.01 33.41
C SER A 24 4.61 11.51 33.49
N ALA A 25 4.31 10.66 34.46
CA ALA A 25 2.96 10.20 34.77
C ALA A 25 2.70 10.20 36.28
N ILE A 26 1.46 10.43 36.67
CA ILE A 26 1.02 10.31 38.05
C ILE A 26 -0.38 9.69 38.14
N LEU A 27 -0.61 9.01 39.25
CA LEU A 27 -1.92 8.62 39.74
C LEU A 27 -2.10 9.15 41.16
N ASP A 28 -3.30 9.65 41.43
CA ASP A 28 -3.69 10.06 42.77
C ASP A 28 -5.03 9.42 43.13
N PHE A 29 -5.03 8.72 44.26
CA PHE A 29 -6.20 8.03 44.80
C PHE A 29 -6.73 8.82 45.99
N ASN A 30 -8.00 9.21 45.91
CA ASN A 30 -8.76 9.76 47.01
C ASN A 30 -9.98 8.86 47.26
N ASP A 31 -10.57 8.95 48.45
CA ASP A 31 -11.78 8.19 48.81
C ASP A 31 -12.98 8.49 47.89
N LYS A 32 -13.01 9.68 47.27
CA LYS A 32 -14.13 10.16 46.45
C LYS A 32 -13.86 10.23 44.95
N TYR A 33 -12.61 10.26 44.55
CA TYR A 33 -12.21 10.38 43.15
C TYR A 33 -10.84 9.75 42.92
N VAL A 34 -10.55 9.46 41.66
CA VAL A 34 -9.21 9.12 41.18
C VAL A 34 -8.83 10.09 40.07
N MET A 35 -7.58 10.51 40.04
CA MET A 35 -7.04 11.25 38.91
C MET A 35 -5.81 10.58 38.33
N GLY A 36 -5.68 10.68 37.02
CA GLY A 36 -4.49 10.30 36.28
C GLY A 36 -4.02 11.48 35.46
N ALA A 37 -2.70 11.70 35.40
CA ALA A 37 -2.12 12.68 34.50
C ALA A 37 -0.85 12.15 33.85
N VAL A 38 -0.60 12.60 32.64
CA VAL A 38 0.65 12.37 31.89
C VAL A 38 1.10 13.68 31.24
N ALA A 39 2.40 13.84 31.08
CA ALA A 39 3.01 14.98 30.42
C ALA A 39 4.23 14.50 29.63
N ASP A 40 4.34 14.99 28.39
CA ASP A 40 5.49 14.76 27.52
C ASP A 40 6.34 16.03 27.48
N GLY A 41 7.62 15.89 27.79
CA GLY A 41 8.60 16.98 27.74
C GLY A 41 9.14 17.15 26.32
N HIS A 42 9.12 18.37 25.78
CA HIS A 42 9.53 18.59 24.39
C HIS A 42 11.00 18.24 24.12
N GLY A 43 11.26 17.41 23.11
CA GLY A 43 12.62 16.94 22.76
C GLY A 43 13.55 17.95 22.06
N SER A 44 13.11 19.18 21.78
CA SER A 44 13.97 20.15 21.07
C SER A 44 15.07 20.74 21.97
N LYS A 45 16.25 21.03 21.39
CA LYS A 45 17.47 21.50 22.08
C LYS A 45 17.25 22.61 23.12
N LYS A 46 16.31 23.52 22.87
CA LYS A 46 16.01 24.67 23.75
C LYS A 46 15.23 24.29 25.02
N HIS A 47 14.59 23.11 25.05
CA HIS A 47 13.81 22.60 26.18
C HIS A 47 14.67 21.68 27.07
N PHE A 48 15.91 22.06 27.34
CA PHE A 48 16.90 21.19 27.99
C PHE A 48 16.58 20.83 29.46
N ARG A 49 15.49 21.34 30.04
CA ARG A 49 14.94 20.91 31.34
C ARG A 49 13.50 20.39 31.21
N SER A 50 13.11 19.88 30.04
CA SER A 50 11.76 19.37 29.76
C SER A 50 11.35 18.23 30.68
N ALA A 51 12.28 17.35 31.09
CA ALA A 51 12.03 16.29 32.07
C ALA A 51 11.54 16.82 33.42
N LYS A 52 12.14 17.92 33.92
CA LYS A 52 11.62 18.62 35.11
C LYS A 52 10.28 19.29 34.80
N GLY A 53 10.15 19.86 33.60
CA GLY A 53 8.93 20.53 33.15
C GLY A 53 7.69 19.64 33.17
N SER A 54 7.80 18.44 32.62
CA SER A 54 6.73 17.43 32.60
C SER A 54 6.41 16.93 34.01
N GLN A 55 7.43 16.67 34.83
CA GLN A 55 7.25 16.32 36.24
C GLN A 55 6.47 17.42 37.00
N PHE A 56 6.89 18.68 36.86
CA PHE A 56 6.21 19.80 37.50
C PHE A 56 4.77 19.95 37.02
N ALA A 57 4.47 19.61 35.76
CA ALA A 57 3.13 19.72 35.20
C ALA A 57 2.16 18.72 35.84
N VAL A 58 2.56 17.44 35.95
CA VAL A 58 1.72 16.42 36.60
C VAL A 58 1.56 16.68 38.11
N GLU A 59 2.60 17.19 38.78
CA GLU A 59 2.53 17.59 40.19
C GLU A 59 1.61 18.80 40.40
N ALA A 60 1.69 19.81 39.53
CA ALA A 60 0.81 20.98 39.57
C ALA A 60 -0.65 20.59 39.31
N ALA A 61 -0.91 19.63 38.42
CA ALA A 61 -2.23 19.09 38.17
C ALA A 61 -2.79 18.41 39.43
N LYS A 62 -2.02 17.51 40.03
CA LYS A 62 -2.38 16.82 41.28
C LYS A 62 -2.70 17.80 42.39
N TYR A 63 -1.81 18.75 42.65
CA TYR A 63 -2.03 19.78 43.66
C TYR A 63 -3.31 20.57 43.38
N SER A 64 -3.52 20.99 42.12
CA SER A 64 -4.64 21.86 41.78
C SER A 64 -6.00 21.17 41.89
N ILE A 65 -6.06 19.89 41.53
CA ILE A 65 -7.25 19.05 41.72
C ILE A 65 -7.52 18.83 43.20
N TYR A 66 -6.50 18.46 43.96
CA TYR A 66 -6.60 18.23 45.40
C TYR A 66 -7.16 19.45 46.15
N GLU A 67 -6.60 20.64 45.92
CA GLU A 67 -7.04 21.87 46.59
C GLU A 67 -8.52 22.21 46.34
N TYR A 68 -9.04 21.91 45.15
CA TYR A 68 -10.46 22.18 44.83
C TYR A 68 -11.41 21.08 45.33
N MET A 69 -10.95 19.83 45.37
CA MET A 69 -11.83 18.66 45.55
C MET A 69 -11.74 18.03 46.95
N ASN A 70 -10.64 18.22 47.68
CA ASN A 70 -10.38 17.48 48.92
C ASN A 70 -11.13 18.05 50.15
N ASP A 71 -11.22 19.37 50.31
CA ASP A 71 -11.77 20.00 51.53
C ASP A 71 -13.27 19.75 51.71
N ASN A 72 -14.06 19.90 50.64
CA ASN A 72 -15.49 19.64 50.66
C ASN A 72 -15.96 19.15 49.29
N TYR A 73 -15.83 17.85 49.09
CA TYR A 73 -16.16 17.19 47.82
C TYR A 73 -17.62 17.41 47.39
N GLU A 74 -18.59 17.32 48.31
CA GLU A 74 -20.01 17.53 47.98
C GLU A 74 -20.27 18.95 47.49
N LYS A 75 -19.67 19.96 48.14
CA LYS A 75 -19.75 21.35 47.70
C LYS A 75 -19.06 21.57 46.35
N PHE A 76 -17.97 20.87 46.09
CA PHE A 76 -17.33 20.88 44.78
C PHE A 76 -18.26 20.32 43.72
N VAL A 77 -18.88 19.15 43.95
CA VAL A 77 -19.86 18.54 43.04
C VAL A 77 -21.06 19.45 42.80
N ASP A 78 -21.59 20.11 43.82
CA ASP A 78 -22.66 21.10 43.68
C ASP A 78 -22.25 22.29 42.80
N ALA A 79 -21.02 22.78 42.94
CA ALA A 79 -20.50 23.87 42.11
C ALA A 79 -20.23 23.40 40.68
N TYR A 80 -19.71 22.19 40.52
CA TYR A 80 -19.47 21.53 39.23
C TYR A 80 -20.77 21.38 38.45
N ASN A 81 -21.84 20.92 39.10
CA ASN A 81 -23.16 20.75 38.47
C ASN A 81 -23.83 22.09 38.12
N LYS A 82 -23.44 23.20 38.75
CA LYS A 82 -23.93 24.55 38.42
C LYS A 82 -23.20 25.15 37.22
N ASP A 83 -21.86 25.07 37.21
CA ASP A 83 -21.03 25.61 36.13
C ASP A 83 -19.68 24.87 36.04
N LYS A 84 -19.71 23.70 35.38
CA LYS A 84 -18.54 22.84 35.19
C LYS A 84 -17.41 23.53 34.45
N LYS A 85 -17.69 24.35 33.43
CA LYS A 85 -16.65 25.05 32.66
C LYS A 85 -15.94 26.09 33.52
N TYR A 86 -16.69 26.94 34.21
CA TYR A 86 -16.10 27.94 35.08
C TYR A 86 -15.21 27.33 36.17
N LEU A 87 -15.66 26.23 36.78
CA LEU A 87 -14.92 25.58 37.84
C LEU A 87 -13.61 24.96 37.35
N ILE A 88 -13.65 24.20 36.25
CA ILE A 88 -12.46 23.58 35.67
C ILE A 88 -11.49 24.64 35.13
N ASP A 89 -11.98 25.74 34.57
CA ASP A 89 -11.13 26.85 34.14
C ASP A 89 -10.32 27.46 35.29
N ARG A 90 -10.86 27.47 36.51
CA ARG A 90 -10.09 27.92 37.68
C ARG A 90 -9.04 26.91 38.13
N ILE A 91 -9.34 25.61 38.02
CA ILE A 91 -8.35 24.55 38.27
C ILE A 91 -7.20 24.66 37.27
N ILE A 92 -7.49 24.82 35.98
CA ILE A 92 -6.48 24.97 34.92
C ILE A 92 -5.62 26.22 35.16
N LYS A 93 -6.23 27.36 35.52
CA LYS A 93 -5.48 28.58 35.86
C LYS A 93 -4.55 28.37 37.05
N MET A 94 -5.03 27.72 38.10
CA MET A 94 -4.20 27.41 39.27
C MET A 94 -3.06 26.46 38.93
N LEU A 95 -3.32 25.45 38.11
CA LEU A 95 -2.33 24.52 37.60
C LEU A 95 -1.23 25.26 36.84
N ILE A 96 -1.58 26.15 35.92
CA ILE A 96 -0.59 26.96 35.18
C ILE A 96 0.23 27.81 36.15
N THR A 97 -0.39 28.42 37.15
CA THR A 97 0.34 29.19 38.19
C THR A 97 1.29 28.31 38.97
N LYS A 98 0.84 27.14 39.44
CA LYS A 98 1.64 26.20 40.24
C LYS A 98 2.81 25.61 39.46
N TRP A 99 2.62 25.37 38.17
CA TRP A 99 3.69 24.95 37.29
C TRP A 99 4.78 26.02 37.16
N HIS A 100 4.39 27.30 36.97
CA HIS A 100 5.34 28.41 36.95
C HIS A 100 6.06 28.61 38.30
N GLU A 101 5.36 28.45 39.43
CA GLU A 101 5.96 28.50 40.77
C GLU A 101 7.06 27.45 40.92
N LYS A 102 6.81 26.20 40.50
CA LYS A 102 7.81 25.12 40.52
C LYS A 102 9.02 25.41 39.65
N ILE A 103 8.82 26.01 38.47
CA ILE A 103 9.93 26.46 37.62
C ILE A 103 10.78 27.53 38.31
N GLN A 104 10.15 28.49 38.99
CA GLN A 104 10.88 29.52 39.74
C GLN A 104 11.63 28.92 40.93
N GLU A 105 11.04 27.97 41.65
CA GLU A 105 11.71 27.21 42.70
C GLU A 105 12.93 26.46 42.18
N ASP A 106 12.82 25.78 41.02
CA ASP A 106 13.95 25.08 40.39
C ASP A 106 15.07 26.06 40.01
N ILE A 107 14.74 27.20 39.38
CA ILE A 107 15.73 28.20 38.98
C ILE A 107 16.43 28.83 40.19
N ASN A 108 15.71 29.06 41.29
CA ASN A 108 16.30 29.60 42.51
C ASN A 108 17.29 28.60 43.14
N ASN A 109 17.01 27.30 43.04
CA ASN A 109 17.86 26.24 43.59
C ASN A 109 19.02 25.87 42.65
N GLU A 110 18.76 25.85 41.34
CA GLU A 110 19.68 25.50 40.27
C GLU A 110 19.58 26.54 39.13
N PRO A 111 20.23 27.71 39.29
CA PRO A 111 20.20 28.77 38.28
C PRO A 111 20.70 28.28 36.92
N ILE A 112 20.13 28.86 35.86
CA ILE A 112 20.59 28.58 34.49
C ILE A 112 22.00 29.13 34.33
N THR A 113 22.93 28.26 33.97
CA THR A 113 24.35 28.57 33.82
C THR A 113 24.66 29.17 32.44
N GLN A 114 25.75 29.92 32.34
CA GLN A 114 26.21 30.42 31.03
C GLN A 114 26.55 29.27 30.07
N GLU A 115 27.08 28.15 30.58
CA GLU A 115 27.36 26.96 29.77
C GLU A 115 26.08 26.39 29.15
N GLU A 116 24.97 26.32 29.89
CA GLU A 116 23.68 25.90 29.36
C GLU A 116 23.15 26.89 28.31
N ILE A 117 23.30 28.21 28.55
CA ILE A 117 22.87 29.25 27.61
C ILE A 117 23.63 29.13 26.28
N ASP A 118 24.96 29.01 26.34
CA ASP A 118 25.79 28.88 25.14
C ASP A 118 25.51 27.56 24.42
N LYS A 119 25.38 26.47 25.18
CA LYS A 119 25.17 25.13 24.62
C LYS A 119 23.79 24.97 24.00
N TYR A 120 22.72 25.38 24.69
CA TYR A 120 21.33 25.03 24.34
C TYR A 120 20.53 26.17 23.73
N LEU A 121 20.89 27.42 24.02
CA LEU A 121 20.17 28.62 23.56
C LEU A 121 21.00 29.47 22.58
N ASP A 122 22.16 28.98 22.15
CA ASP A 122 23.09 29.64 21.24
C ASP A 122 23.44 31.07 21.69
N GLY A 123 23.61 31.27 23.00
CA GLY A 123 23.91 32.58 23.62
C GLY A 123 22.71 33.51 23.80
N ASN A 124 21.53 33.14 23.30
CA ASN A 124 20.33 33.98 23.28
C ASN A 124 19.37 33.64 24.44
N PHE A 125 19.78 33.97 25.66
CA PHE A 125 18.89 33.84 26.83
C PHE A 125 17.89 35.00 26.90
N ASN A 126 16.63 34.67 27.21
CA ASN A 126 15.58 35.63 27.48
C ASN A 126 14.80 35.16 28.72
N GLU A 127 14.83 35.95 29.78
CA GLU A 127 14.13 35.67 31.04
C GLU A 127 12.61 35.49 30.84
N ASP A 128 12.00 36.25 29.93
CA ASP A 128 10.57 36.13 29.61
C ASP A 128 10.21 34.77 28.96
N LYS A 129 11.22 34.02 28.49
CA LYS A 129 11.06 32.72 27.83
C LYS A 129 11.54 31.55 28.69
N ILE A 130 11.77 31.77 29.98
CA ILE A 130 12.17 30.72 30.93
C ILE A 130 11.23 29.50 30.86
N ALA A 131 9.92 29.71 30.79
CA ALA A 131 8.95 28.61 30.71
C ALA A 131 9.19 27.69 29.50
N SER A 132 9.71 28.24 28.39
CA SER A 132 10.08 27.44 27.22
C SER A 132 11.24 26.50 27.50
N ILE A 133 12.07 26.67 28.52
CA ILE A 133 13.16 25.72 28.83
C ILE A 133 12.59 24.41 29.41
N TYR A 134 11.42 24.50 30.04
CA TYR A 134 10.69 23.41 30.69
C TYR A 134 9.50 22.93 29.85
N GLY A 135 9.48 23.25 28.55
CA GLY A 135 8.32 23.05 27.70
C GLY A 135 7.81 21.61 27.72
N THR A 136 6.49 21.46 27.87
CA THR A 136 5.83 20.16 28.04
C THR A 136 4.34 20.23 27.64
N THR A 137 3.77 19.07 27.30
CA THR A 137 2.32 18.83 27.20
C THR A 137 1.73 18.49 28.57
N LEU A 138 0.39 18.37 28.65
CA LEU A 138 -0.25 17.82 29.85
C LEU A 138 -1.64 17.28 29.50
N LEU A 139 -1.92 16.06 29.94
CA LEU A 139 -3.22 15.41 29.83
C LEU A 139 -3.67 14.94 31.20
N VAL A 140 -4.92 15.23 31.56
CA VAL A 140 -5.48 14.92 32.88
C VAL A 140 -6.87 14.31 32.75
N GLY A 141 -7.08 13.17 33.38
CA GLY A 141 -8.39 12.53 33.55
C GLY A 141 -8.78 12.48 35.02
N VAL A 142 -10.04 12.75 35.33
CA VAL A 142 -10.60 12.65 36.68
C VAL A 142 -11.93 11.88 36.63
N MET A 143 -12.02 10.84 37.46
CA MET A 143 -13.24 10.07 37.68
C MET A 143 -13.65 10.18 39.14
N GLY A 144 -14.93 10.47 39.39
CA GLY A 144 -15.46 10.68 40.74
C GLY A 144 -16.98 10.58 40.79
N GLU A 145 -17.52 10.41 42.00
CA GLU A 145 -18.96 10.37 42.22
C GLU A 145 -19.58 11.76 41.94
N GLY A 146 -20.28 11.90 40.82
CA GLY A 146 -20.95 13.15 40.44
C GLY A 146 -20.07 14.18 39.73
N CYS A 147 -18.77 13.92 39.52
CA CYS A 147 -17.92 14.76 38.69
C CYS A 147 -16.90 13.92 37.88
N ASN A 148 -17.00 13.99 36.56
CA ASN A 148 -16.11 13.27 35.65
C ASN A 148 -15.70 14.22 34.52
N PHE A 149 -14.40 14.42 34.36
CA PHE A 149 -13.90 15.36 33.36
C PHE A 149 -12.46 15.01 32.96
N GLY A 150 -12.05 15.58 31.85
CA GLY A 150 -10.66 15.59 31.46
C GLY A 150 -10.31 16.86 30.71
N PHE A 151 -9.03 17.21 30.72
CA PHE A 151 -8.52 18.30 29.92
C PHE A 151 -7.12 17.97 29.43
N LEU A 152 -6.75 18.56 28.30
CA LEU A 152 -5.43 18.39 27.71
C LEU A 152 -4.92 19.67 27.07
N ILE A 153 -3.60 19.77 26.97
CA ILE A 153 -2.84 20.68 26.12
C ILE A 153 -1.69 19.87 25.51
N GLY A 154 -1.56 19.88 24.18
CA GLY A 154 -0.59 19.09 23.43
C GLY A 154 -1.18 17.93 22.62
N ASP A 155 -0.30 17.06 22.13
CA ASP A 155 -0.56 16.03 21.11
C ASP A 155 -0.58 14.59 21.65
N GLY A 156 -0.63 14.43 22.97
CA GLY A 156 -0.92 13.14 23.60
C GLY A 156 -2.35 12.65 23.28
N SER A 157 -2.66 11.44 23.73
CA SER A 157 -3.96 10.81 23.45
C SER A 157 -4.87 10.76 24.68
N PHE A 158 -6.17 10.93 24.44
CA PHE A 158 -7.21 10.82 25.46
C PHE A 158 -8.24 9.78 25.02
N VAL A 159 -8.18 8.56 25.55
CA VAL A 159 -9.10 7.48 25.20
C VAL A 159 -10.09 7.24 26.34
N VAL A 160 -11.36 7.07 25.98
CA VAL A 160 -12.43 6.75 26.93
C VAL A 160 -13.09 5.45 26.55
N ILE A 161 -13.31 4.61 27.56
CA ILE A 161 -14.20 3.47 27.47
C ILE A 161 -15.50 3.83 28.17
N ASP A 162 -16.60 3.91 27.43
CA ASP A 162 -17.91 4.20 28.03
C ASP A 162 -18.44 3.03 28.87
N LYS A 163 -19.58 3.25 29.54
CA LYS A 163 -20.31 2.22 30.31
C LYS A 163 -20.83 1.03 29.48
N HIS A 164 -20.68 1.07 28.16
CA HIS A 164 -21.06 0.01 27.23
C HIS A 164 -19.83 -0.68 26.62
N GLY A 165 -18.61 -0.31 27.03
CA GLY A 165 -17.37 -0.90 26.56
C GLY A 165 -16.90 -0.37 25.22
N LYS A 166 -17.45 0.74 24.71
CA LYS A 166 -16.99 1.37 23.48
C LYS A 166 -15.79 2.28 23.77
N ALA A 167 -14.69 2.04 23.07
CA ALA A 167 -13.53 2.92 23.05
C ALA A 167 -13.73 4.06 22.03
N TYR A 168 -13.37 5.29 22.40
CA TYR A 168 -13.35 6.45 21.51
C TYR A 168 -12.46 7.57 22.08
N ILE A 169 -12.09 8.53 21.23
CA ILE A 169 -11.30 9.72 21.60
C ILE A 169 -12.27 10.90 21.73
N PRO A 170 -12.62 11.37 22.95
CA PRO A 170 -13.52 12.52 23.14
C PRO A 170 -12.88 13.87 22.88
N ILE A 171 -11.54 13.96 22.96
CA ILE A 171 -10.78 15.19 22.83
C ILE A 171 -9.55 14.94 21.97
N GLU A 172 -9.33 15.81 21.00
CA GLU A 172 -8.09 15.92 20.24
C GLU A 172 -7.67 17.39 20.21
N ASP A 173 -6.38 17.67 20.24
CA ASP A 173 -5.88 19.02 19.92
C ASP A 173 -5.89 19.20 18.40
N GLU A 174 -6.83 20.00 17.91
CA GLU A 174 -6.93 20.32 16.48
C GLU A 174 -5.69 21.05 15.95
N ASN A 175 -4.95 21.78 16.81
CA ASN A 175 -3.73 22.49 16.41
C ASN A 175 -2.55 21.54 16.16
N SER A 176 -2.51 20.41 16.88
CA SER A 176 -1.51 19.36 16.68
C SER A 176 -1.61 18.72 15.29
N LYS A 177 -2.81 18.72 14.66
CA LYS A 177 -3.00 18.27 13.26
C LYS A 177 -2.29 19.16 12.23
N ALA A 178 -1.90 20.38 12.61
CA ALA A 178 -1.13 21.32 11.79
C ALA A 178 0.39 21.29 12.09
N ASN A 179 0.90 20.25 12.75
CA ASN A 179 2.29 20.12 13.23
C ASN A 179 2.70 21.22 14.22
N TYR A 180 1.75 21.77 14.97
CA TYR A 180 2.03 22.73 16.04
C TYR A 180 1.50 22.19 17.36
N THR A 181 2.37 21.51 18.12
CA THR A 181 2.03 20.99 19.45
C THR A 181 1.78 22.16 20.39
N THR A 182 0.55 22.28 20.92
CA THR A 182 0.29 23.25 21.98
C THR A 182 1.04 22.83 23.25
N SER A 183 1.56 23.81 23.99
CA SER A 183 2.47 23.57 25.11
C SER A 183 2.04 24.37 26.33
N LEU A 184 2.26 23.81 27.51
CA LEU A 184 2.07 24.51 28.79
C LEU A 184 2.97 25.75 28.90
N SER A 185 4.11 25.75 28.19
CA SER A 185 5.05 26.87 28.10
C SER A 185 4.63 27.99 27.13
N SER A 186 3.50 27.85 26.44
CA SER A 186 2.99 28.88 25.54
C SER A 186 2.56 30.12 26.32
N SER A 187 2.77 31.31 25.73
CA SER A 187 2.40 32.59 26.35
C SER A 187 0.91 32.72 26.67
N ASP A 188 0.07 31.97 25.95
CA ASP A 188 -1.38 31.87 26.18
C ASP A 188 -1.81 30.41 26.35
N SER A 189 -1.11 29.68 27.23
CA SER A 189 -1.36 28.25 27.46
C SER A 189 -2.79 27.96 27.91
N PHE A 190 -3.43 28.85 28.68
CA PHE A 190 -4.81 28.69 29.14
C PHE A 190 -5.80 28.46 27.98
N ASN A 191 -5.69 29.24 26.90
CA ASN A 191 -6.59 29.10 25.74
C ASN A 191 -6.25 27.89 24.86
N GLY A 192 -5.08 27.27 25.05
CA GLY A 192 -4.69 26.02 24.39
C GLY A 192 -5.32 24.77 25.01
N PHE A 193 -5.90 24.87 26.21
CA PHE A 193 -6.53 23.71 26.83
C PHE A 193 -7.86 23.34 26.18
N VAL A 194 -8.01 22.06 25.88
CA VAL A 194 -9.28 21.46 25.46
C VAL A 194 -9.84 20.64 26.63
N THR A 195 -11.12 20.85 26.96
CA THR A 195 -11.78 20.21 28.12
C THR A 195 -12.98 19.40 27.66
N HIS A 196 -13.20 18.24 28.28
CA HIS A 196 -14.39 17.42 28.11
C HIS A 196 -15.00 17.04 29.45
N PHE A 197 -16.31 16.93 29.45
CA PHE A 197 -17.11 16.61 30.61
C PHE A 197 -17.95 15.37 30.31
N PHE A 198 -18.02 14.45 31.26
CA PHE A 198 -18.85 13.27 31.13
C PHE A 198 -20.07 13.41 32.04
N ASP A 199 -21.26 13.36 31.46
CA ASP A 199 -22.52 13.44 32.22
C ASP A 199 -22.76 12.15 33.04
N GLU A 200 -22.19 11.03 32.58
CA GLU A 200 -22.16 9.76 33.29
C GLU A 200 -20.71 9.31 33.49
N MET A 201 -20.45 8.57 34.57
CA MET A 201 -19.12 8.02 34.82
C MET A 201 -18.73 7.02 33.71
N PRO A 202 -17.63 7.24 32.99
CA PRO A 202 -17.12 6.26 32.03
C PRO A 202 -16.65 4.99 32.77
N PHE A 203 -16.47 3.89 32.04
CA PHE A 203 -15.80 2.72 32.61
C PHE A 203 -14.32 3.01 32.87
N SER A 204 -13.65 3.67 31.91
CA SER A 204 -12.24 4.03 32.01
C SER A 204 -11.90 5.29 31.23
N ILE A 205 -10.97 6.07 31.78
CA ILE A 205 -10.24 7.14 31.08
C ILE A 205 -8.77 6.74 31.01
N MET A 206 -8.19 6.80 29.82
CA MET A 206 -6.81 6.46 29.52
C MET A 206 -6.15 7.68 28.87
N VAL A 207 -5.17 8.27 29.54
CA VAL A 207 -4.38 9.37 28.99
C VAL A 207 -2.97 8.89 28.72
N SER A 208 -2.45 9.15 27.53
CA SER A 208 -1.07 8.77 27.16
C SER A 208 -0.32 9.91 26.48
N THR A 209 0.99 9.86 26.54
CA THR A 209 1.85 10.70 25.69
C THR A 209 1.77 10.24 24.23
N ASP A 210 2.25 11.09 23.35
CA ASP A 210 2.12 10.93 21.90
C ASP A 210 2.94 9.74 21.36
N GLY A 211 4.04 9.37 22.03
CA GLY A 211 4.87 8.22 21.71
C GLY A 211 4.05 6.92 21.63
N LEU A 212 2.98 6.79 22.43
CA LEU A 212 2.09 5.64 22.31
C LEU A 212 1.25 5.68 21.03
N VAL A 213 0.49 6.75 20.80
CA VAL A 213 -0.42 6.83 19.65
C VAL A 213 0.32 6.86 18.31
N LYS A 214 1.51 7.49 18.26
CA LYS A 214 2.41 7.50 17.10
C LYS A 214 3.01 6.11 16.79
N SER A 215 2.90 5.14 17.69
CA SER A 215 3.30 3.75 17.46
C SER A 215 2.25 2.90 16.72
N PHE A 216 1.15 3.51 16.26
CA PHE A 216 0.06 2.85 15.54
C PHE A 216 -0.13 3.44 14.13
N ALA A 217 -0.60 2.61 13.20
CA ALA A 217 -0.80 3.01 11.81
C ALA A 217 -2.06 3.88 11.61
N ASP A 218 -3.10 3.63 12.41
CA ASP A 218 -4.34 4.40 12.42
C ASP A 218 -5.05 4.34 13.78
N ASP A 219 -6.05 5.22 13.95
CA ASP A 219 -6.80 5.36 15.20
C ASP A 219 -7.58 4.10 15.58
N ASN A 220 -7.99 3.25 14.62
CA ASN A 220 -8.73 2.04 14.95
C ASN A 220 -7.82 1.02 15.61
N ASP A 221 -6.61 0.81 15.08
CA ASP A 221 -5.61 -0.06 15.70
C ASP A 221 -5.24 0.43 17.12
N PHE A 222 -5.17 1.76 17.29
CA PHE A 222 -4.91 2.37 18.60
C PHE A 222 -6.08 2.16 19.58
N LEU A 223 -7.32 2.38 19.15
CA LEU A 223 -8.51 2.15 19.97
C LEU A 223 -8.69 0.67 20.32
N ASP A 224 -8.37 -0.24 19.39
CA ASP A 224 -8.38 -1.69 19.61
C ASP A 224 -7.37 -2.11 20.66
N TYR A 225 -6.19 -1.49 20.65
CA TYR A 225 -5.17 -1.71 21.66
C TYR A 225 -5.62 -1.25 23.05
N ASN A 226 -6.18 -0.05 23.16
CA ASN A 226 -6.73 0.45 24.43
C ASN A 226 -7.91 -0.41 24.92
N GLN A 227 -8.75 -0.88 24.01
CA GLN A 227 -9.82 -1.83 24.33
C GLN A 227 -9.26 -3.18 24.82
N ALA A 228 -8.15 -3.65 24.27
CA ALA A 228 -7.48 -4.84 24.76
C ALA A 228 -6.96 -4.63 26.19
N ILE A 229 -6.32 -3.49 26.49
CA ILE A 229 -5.92 -3.13 27.86
C ILE A 229 -7.14 -3.09 28.79
N ALA A 230 -8.25 -2.48 28.36
CA ALA A 230 -9.47 -2.38 29.14
C ALA A 230 -10.03 -3.76 29.56
N MET A 231 -9.89 -4.78 28.71
CA MET A 231 -10.28 -6.15 29.06
C MET A 231 -9.42 -6.76 30.16
N GLU A 232 -8.20 -6.26 30.37
CA GLU A 232 -7.24 -6.78 31.34
C GLU A 232 -7.27 -6.01 32.66
N LEU A 233 -8.16 -5.01 32.78
CA LEU A 233 -8.41 -4.31 34.03
C LEU A 233 -9.23 -5.15 35.03
N ASP A 234 -9.76 -6.30 34.59
CA ASP A 234 -10.47 -7.25 35.47
C ASP A 234 -9.55 -7.72 36.59
N GLY A 235 -10.06 -7.75 37.81
CA GLY A 235 -9.35 -8.36 38.93
C GLY A 235 -8.04 -7.68 39.34
N LEU A 236 -7.79 -6.42 38.97
CA LEU A 236 -6.70 -5.57 39.51
C LEU A 236 -7.03 -5.04 40.93
N ASP A 237 -7.46 -5.95 41.80
CA ASP A 237 -7.95 -5.69 43.16
C ASP A 237 -6.81 -5.50 44.18
N THR A 238 -5.65 -6.09 43.95
CA THR A 238 -4.47 -5.97 44.81
C THR A 238 -3.42 -5.03 44.24
N VAL A 239 -2.56 -4.51 45.11
CA VAL A 239 -1.39 -3.71 44.72
C VAL A 239 -0.45 -4.54 43.84
N ASP A 240 -0.18 -5.79 44.20
CA ASP A 240 0.74 -6.66 43.45
C ASP A 240 0.30 -6.90 42.01
N LYS A 241 -1.00 -7.13 41.77
CA LYS A 241 -1.52 -7.30 40.41
C LYS A 241 -1.45 -6.02 39.58
N ARG A 242 -1.62 -4.86 40.22
CA ARG A 242 -1.45 -3.57 39.55
C ARG A 242 0.02 -3.38 39.14
N ILE A 243 0.96 -3.65 40.05
CA ILE A 243 2.40 -3.60 39.75
C ILE A 243 2.75 -4.57 38.60
N GLU A 244 2.26 -5.80 38.63
CA GLU A 244 2.49 -6.77 37.55
C GLU A 244 1.96 -6.26 36.19
N MET A 245 0.78 -5.63 36.20
CA MET A 245 0.21 -5.02 35.00
C MET A 245 1.05 -3.82 34.52
N GLU A 246 1.51 -2.96 35.42
CA GLU A 246 2.37 -1.82 35.10
C GLU A 246 3.72 -2.28 34.51
N GLU A 247 4.36 -3.29 35.10
CA GLU A 247 5.60 -3.89 34.57
C GLU A 247 5.40 -4.54 33.19
N ARG A 248 4.23 -5.15 32.96
CA ARG A 248 3.88 -5.71 31.66
C ARG A 248 3.65 -4.60 30.63
N LEU A 249 2.93 -3.54 30.98
CA LEU A 249 2.75 -2.37 30.12
C LEU A 249 4.10 -1.75 29.77
N GLY A 250 5.00 -1.58 30.74
CA GLY A 250 6.36 -1.09 30.50
C GLY A 250 7.10 -1.92 29.44
N ARG A 251 7.12 -3.25 29.57
CA ARG A 251 7.74 -4.13 28.55
C ARG A 251 7.08 -4.02 27.16
N LEU A 252 5.76 -3.84 27.10
CA LEU A 252 5.06 -3.63 25.83
C LEU A 252 5.43 -2.28 25.21
N PHE A 253 5.57 -1.24 26.03
CA PHE A 253 5.96 0.09 25.59
C PHE A 253 7.42 0.15 25.16
N GLU A 254 8.33 -0.58 25.81
CA GLU A 254 9.72 -0.71 25.36
C GLU A 254 9.78 -1.28 23.94
N GLN A 255 8.94 -2.28 23.64
CA GLN A 255 8.85 -2.83 22.30
C GLN A 255 8.23 -1.83 21.31
N ARG A 256 7.14 -1.15 21.71
CA ARG A 256 6.45 -0.17 20.86
C ARG A 256 7.32 1.03 20.50
N SER A 257 8.06 1.56 21.47
CA SER A 257 9.04 2.61 21.25
C SER A 257 10.12 2.13 20.27
N ARG A 258 10.75 0.97 20.53
CA ARG A 258 11.82 0.43 19.68
C ARG A 258 11.40 0.15 18.23
N ASP A 259 10.21 -0.42 18.04
CA ASP A 259 9.71 -0.84 16.73
C ASP A 259 8.85 0.25 16.04
N GLY A 260 8.61 1.39 16.72
CA GLY A 260 7.58 2.36 16.37
C GLY A 260 8.03 3.82 16.54
N SER A 261 7.58 4.49 17.60
CA SER A 261 7.78 5.94 17.79
C SER A 261 9.22 6.36 18.05
N GLU A 262 10.05 5.46 18.59
CA GLU A 262 11.36 5.71 19.20
C GLU A 262 11.34 6.70 20.39
N ASP A 263 10.17 7.23 20.74
CA ASP A 263 9.98 8.24 21.78
C ASP A 263 9.63 7.63 23.14
N ASP A 264 9.68 8.45 24.19
CA ASP A 264 9.16 8.08 25.50
C ASP A 264 7.68 7.71 25.42
N ILE A 265 7.26 6.80 26.29
CA ILE A 265 5.87 6.36 26.36
C ILE A 265 5.41 6.35 27.80
N SER A 266 4.37 7.13 28.08
CA SER A 266 3.69 7.17 29.36
C SER A 266 2.19 7.02 29.21
N ILE A 267 1.59 6.31 30.15
CA ILE A 267 0.14 6.16 30.24
C ILE A 267 -0.31 6.25 31.70
N SER A 268 -1.47 6.86 31.91
CA SER A 268 -2.21 6.81 33.17
C SER A 268 -3.64 6.37 32.86
N ILE A 269 -4.05 5.26 33.47
CA ILE A 269 -5.35 4.63 33.26
C ILE A 269 -6.11 4.70 34.58
N ILE A 270 -7.28 5.30 34.55
CA ILE A 270 -8.23 5.30 35.66
C ILE A 270 -9.50 4.59 35.24
N PHE A 271 -10.10 3.83 36.14
CA PHE A 271 -11.26 2.98 35.82
C PHE A 271 -12.13 2.67 37.04
N ASN A 272 -13.38 2.31 36.77
CA ASN A 272 -14.32 1.83 37.77
C ASN A 272 -14.36 0.29 37.79
N SER A 273 -13.68 -0.31 38.77
CA SER A 273 -13.59 -1.77 38.89
C SER A 273 -14.95 -2.45 39.14
N ASP A 274 -15.91 -1.78 39.79
CA ASP A 274 -17.23 -2.38 40.08
C ASP A 274 -18.09 -2.47 38.82
N ALA A 275 -17.79 -1.64 37.82
CA ALA A 275 -18.49 -1.63 36.54
C ALA A 275 -17.90 -2.65 35.54
N TYR A 276 -16.85 -3.39 35.90
CA TYR A 276 -16.22 -4.32 34.96
C TYR A 276 -17.21 -5.37 34.44
N GLU A 277 -17.94 -6.04 35.35
CA GLU A 277 -18.88 -7.11 34.97
C GLU A 277 -20.03 -6.61 34.07
N SER A 278 -20.48 -5.37 34.23
CA SER A 278 -21.51 -4.79 33.36
C SER A 278 -20.97 -4.41 31.98
N VAL A 279 -19.68 -4.09 31.88
CA VAL A 279 -19.02 -3.62 30.65
C VAL A 279 -18.36 -4.76 29.87
N LYS A 280 -18.03 -5.87 30.54
CA LYS A 280 -17.33 -7.04 30.01
C LYS A 280 -17.92 -7.58 28.72
N GLN A 281 -19.24 -7.80 28.69
CA GLN A 281 -19.91 -8.29 27.48
C GLN A 281 -19.79 -7.31 26.31
N GLY A 282 -19.83 -6.01 26.60
CA GLY A 282 -19.62 -4.93 25.63
C GLY A 282 -18.22 -4.95 25.04
N LEU A 283 -17.20 -5.03 25.92
CA LEU A 283 -15.79 -5.16 25.52
C LEU A 283 -15.55 -6.40 24.64
N GLU A 284 -16.04 -7.57 25.06
CA GLU A 284 -15.90 -8.81 24.29
C GLU A 284 -16.60 -8.75 22.93
N THR A 285 -17.81 -8.21 22.89
CA THR A 285 -18.59 -8.09 21.65
C THR A 285 -17.91 -7.12 20.69
N ARG A 286 -17.40 -6.01 21.19
CA ARG A 286 -16.70 -5.03 20.37
C ARG A 286 -15.38 -5.58 19.82
N ARG A 287 -14.62 -6.31 20.63
CA ARG A 287 -13.41 -7.01 20.14
C ARG A 287 -13.73 -8.03 19.04
N LYS A 288 -14.89 -8.71 19.11
CA LYS A 288 -15.35 -9.59 18.02
C LYS A 288 -15.72 -8.78 16.77
N LEU A 289 -16.39 -7.63 16.93
CA LEU A 289 -16.73 -6.74 15.82
C LEU A 289 -15.48 -6.20 15.12
N ASN A 290 -14.50 -5.69 15.86
CA ASN A 290 -13.30 -5.11 15.25
C ASN A 290 -12.50 -6.18 14.45
N LYS A 291 -12.43 -7.43 14.94
CA LYS A 291 -11.87 -8.57 14.18
C LYS A 291 -12.64 -8.86 12.88
N ILE A 292 -13.95 -8.67 12.86
CA ILE A 292 -14.76 -8.83 11.66
C ILE A 292 -14.49 -7.66 10.70
N ASP A 293 -14.42 -6.43 11.20
CA ASP A 293 -14.13 -5.24 10.40
C ASP A 293 -12.74 -5.31 9.77
N GLU A 294 -11.74 -5.83 10.47
CA GLU A 294 -10.40 -6.12 9.94
C GLU A 294 -10.49 -7.11 8.76
N GLN A 295 -11.22 -8.21 8.91
CA GLN A 295 -11.42 -9.21 7.85
C GLN A 295 -12.16 -8.62 6.64
N ILE A 296 -13.14 -7.74 6.88
CA ILE A 296 -13.84 -7.00 5.82
C ILE A 296 -12.85 -6.08 5.10
N GLY A 297 -11.99 -5.36 5.83
CA GLY A 297 -10.95 -4.48 5.29
C GLY A 297 -9.96 -5.23 4.39
N LEU A 298 -9.44 -6.37 4.87
CA LEU A 298 -8.55 -7.26 4.09
C LEU A 298 -9.24 -7.78 2.83
N SER A 299 -10.51 -8.18 2.94
CA SER A 299 -11.30 -8.66 1.81
C SER A 299 -11.50 -7.56 0.75
N LYS A 300 -11.80 -6.32 1.17
CA LYS A 300 -11.91 -5.16 0.29
C LYS A 300 -10.59 -4.86 -0.44
N LYS A 301 -9.44 -4.86 0.26
CA LYS A 301 -8.11 -4.68 -0.36
C LYS A 301 -7.83 -5.76 -1.42
N LYS A 302 -8.23 -7.01 -1.14
CA LYS A 302 -8.09 -8.13 -2.09
C LYS A 302 -8.97 -7.96 -3.33
N ILE A 303 -10.22 -7.50 -3.17
CA ILE A 303 -11.12 -7.19 -4.30
C ILE A 303 -10.49 -6.13 -5.20
N VAL A 304 -10.02 -5.01 -4.65
CA VAL A 304 -9.35 -3.95 -5.44
C VAL A 304 -8.14 -4.49 -6.21
N THR A 305 -7.34 -5.36 -5.57
CA THR A 305 -6.19 -6.00 -6.22
C THR A 305 -6.62 -6.93 -7.36
N LEU A 306 -7.69 -7.70 -7.18
CA LEU A 306 -8.24 -8.58 -8.20
C LEU A 306 -8.84 -7.80 -9.37
N ASP A 307 -9.55 -6.70 -9.11
CA ASP A 307 -10.09 -5.82 -10.15
C ASP A 307 -8.97 -5.21 -11.00
N PHE A 308 -7.87 -4.80 -10.37
CA PHE A 308 -6.69 -4.31 -11.09
C PHE A 308 -6.08 -5.39 -12.00
N LYS A 309 -5.92 -6.62 -11.49
CA LYS A 309 -5.45 -7.76 -12.29
C LYS A 309 -6.41 -8.11 -13.43
N GLN A 310 -7.72 -8.05 -13.19
CA GLN A 310 -8.73 -8.27 -14.23
C GLN A 310 -8.59 -7.26 -15.37
N LYS A 311 -8.44 -5.97 -15.04
CA LYS A 311 -8.20 -4.91 -16.04
C LYS A 311 -6.92 -5.15 -16.84
N GLN A 312 -5.84 -5.61 -16.21
CA GLN A 312 -4.61 -5.97 -16.93
C GLN A 312 -4.85 -7.12 -17.92
N ILE A 313 -5.54 -8.17 -17.49
CA ILE A 313 -5.88 -9.32 -18.35
C ILE A 313 -6.78 -8.89 -19.53
N GLU A 314 -7.77 -8.03 -19.28
CA GLU A 314 -8.64 -7.50 -20.33
C GLU A 314 -7.86 -6.68 -21.37
N ASN A 315 -6.91 -5.84 -20.92
CA ASN A 315 -6.04 -5.09 -21.81
C ASN A 315 -5.15 -6.02 -22.66
N GLU A 316 -4.52 -7.02 -22.06
CA GLU A 316 -3.72 -8.01 -22.80
C GLU A 316 -4.55 -8.79 -23.82
N ARG A 317 -5.77 -9.19 -23.46
CA ARG A 317 -6.71 -9.84 -24.39
C ARG A 317 -7.04 -8.93 -25.57
N ASN A 318 -7.31 -7.65 -25.32
CA ASN A 318 -7.62 -6.69 -26.37
C ASN A 318 -6.45 -6.50 -27.34
N ILE A 319 -5.22 -6.36 -26.82
CA ILE A 319 -3.99 -6.28 -27.64
C ILE A 319 -3.82 -7.54 -28.49
N ASN A 320 -4.00 -8.72 -27.89
CA ASN A 320 -3.90 -9.98 -28.61
C ASN A 320 -4.92 -10.09 -29.75
N ILE A 321 -6.18 -9.71 -29.52
CA ILE A 321 -7.21 -9.68 -30.57
C ILE A 321 -6.80 -8.76 -31.73
N GLU A 322 -6.23 -7.60 -31.44
CA GLU A 322 -5.77 -6.66 -32.47
C GLU A 322 -4.60 -7.22 -33.28
N ASN A 323 -3.65 -7.89 -32.62
CA ASN A 323 -2.53 -8.57 -33.28
C ASN A 323 -3.02 -9.72 -34.18
N TRP A 324 -3.99 -10.53 -33.74
CA TRP A 324 -4.60 -11.58 -34.56
C TRP A 324 -5.25 -11.01 -35.83
N LYS A 325 -5.92 -9.85 -35.73
CA LYS A 325 -6.49 -9.16 -36.91
C LYS A 325 -5.39 -8.70 -37.89
N LYS A 326 -4.28 -8.16 -37.39
CA LYS A 326 -3.13 -7.76 -38.23
C LYS A 326 -2.52 -8.96 -38.96
N VAL A 327 -2.29 -10.07 -38.25
CA VAL A 327 -1.77 -11.32 -38.83
C VAL A 327 -2.72 -11.90 -39.87
N ALA A 328 -4.04 -11.90 -39.60
CA ALA A 328 -5.04 -12.37 -40.57
C ALA A 328 -5.03 -11.52 -41.85
N LEU A 329 -4.91 -10.20 -41.72
CA LEU A 329 -4.82 -9.30 -42.87
C LEU A 329 -3.54 -9.53 -43.67
N GLU A 330 -2.39 -9.69 -43.00
CA GLU A 330 -1.11 -9.95 -43.65
C GLU A 330 -1.09 -11.31 -44.37
N LYS A 331 -1.66 -12.34 -43.75
CA LYS A 331 -1.88 -13.66 -44.38
C LYS A 331 -2.75 -13.55 -45.63
N SER A 332 -3.82 -12.74 -45.60
CA SER A 332 -4.67 -12.49 -46.77
C SER A 332 -3.90 -11.80 -47.90
N LYS A 333 -3.07 -10.80 -47.58
CA LYS A 333 -2.22 -10.11 -48.58
C LYS A 333 -1.20 -11.05 -49.20
N LEU A 334 -0.53 -11.87 -48.38
CA LEU A 334 0.43 -12.87 -48.87
C LEU A 334 -0.24 -13.92 -49.77
N LYS A 335 -1.47 -14.33 -49.45
CA LYS A 335 -2.23 -15.27 -50.29
C LYS A 335 -2.53 -14.68 -51.67
N GLN A 336 -3.02 -13.44 -51.73
CA GLN A 336 -3.25 -12.73 -53.00
C GLN A 336 -1.96 -12.55 -53.80
N TYR A 337 -0.85 -12.24 -53.14
CA TYR A 337 0.44 -12.11 -53.79
C TYR A 337 0.93 -13.46 -54.35
N SER A 338 0.76 -14.54 -53.58
CA SER A 338 1.07 -15.91 -54.03
C SER A 338 0.23 -16.30 -55.26
N GLU A 339 -1.06 -15.99 -55.27
CA GLU A 339 -1.93 -16.26 -56.43
C GLU A 339 -1.43 -15.54 -57.69
N LYS A 340 -1.08 -14.25 -57.57
CA LYS A 340 -0.48 -13.48 -58.68
C LYS A 340 0.85 -14.06 -59.17
N LEU A 341 1.69 -14.55 -58.26
CA LEU A 341 2.95 -15.20 -58.64
C LEU A 341 2.71 -16.52 -59.37
N ILE A 342 1.71 -17.30 -58.96
CA ILE A 342 1.31 -18.54 -59.64
C ILE A 342 0.81 -18.23 -61.06
N GLU A 343 -0.07 -17.24 -61.21
CA GLU A 343 -0.54 -16.78 -62.52
C GLU A 343 0.63 -16.36 -63.41
N ARG A 344 1.57 -15.57 -62.87
CA ARG A 344 2.75 -15.12 -63.61
C ARG A 344 3.66 -16.28 -64.00
N ARG A 345 3.85 -17.27 -63.12
CA ARG A 345 4.63 -18.48 -63.41
C ARG A 345 3.99 -19.27 -64.54
N ASN A 346 2.68 -19.51 -64.49
CA ASN A 346 1.97 -20.25 -65.53
C ASN A 346 2.05 -19.54 -66.89
N ALA A 347 1.95 -18.21 -66.92
CA ALA A 347 2.14 -17.44 -68.15
C ALA A 347 3.56 -17.60 -68.74
N LEU A 348 4.59 -17.58 -67.90
CA LEU A 348 5.98 -17.82 -68.32
C LEU A 348 6.20 -19.27 -68.80
N GLU A 349 5.56 -20.26 -68.18
CA GLU A 349 5.59 -21.65 -68.64
C GLU A 349 4.95 -21.82 -70.03
N GLU A 350 3.86 -21.10 -70.31
CA GLU A 350 3.25 -21.09 -71.64
C GLU A 350 4.16 -20.43 -72.68
N GLU A 351 4.81 -19.31 -72.34
CA GLU A 351 5.81 -18.67 -73.20
C GLU A 351 6.98 -19.63 -73.51
N LEU A 352 7.51 -20.33 -72.49
CA LEU A 352 8.56 -21.33 -72.65
C LEU A 352 8.16 -22.44 -73.63
N LYS A 353 6.97 -23.03 -73.47
CA LYS A 353 6.45 -24.04 -74.39
C LYS A 353 6.33 -23.54 -75.83
N LYS A 354 6.02 -22.26 -76.01
CA LYS A 354 5.95 -21.64 -77.34
C LYS A 354 7.34 -21.55 -77.97
N ILE A 355 8.34 -21.11 -77.21
CA ILE A 355 9.74 -21.05 -77.65
C ILE A 355 10.26 -22.44 -78.02
N GLU A 356 9.97 -23.47 -77.21
CA GLU A 356 10.37 -24.86 -77.49
C GLU A 356 9.78 -25.37 -78.82
N ARG A 357 8.49 -25.10 -79.09
CA ARG A 357 7.86 -25.47 -80.37
C ARG A 357 8.50 -24.77 -81.57
N GLU A 358 8.83 -23.49 -81.44
CA GLU A 358 9.52 -22.74 -82.50
C GLU A 358 10.92 -23.32 -82.77
N GLN A 359 11.64 -23.76 -81.74
CA GLN A 359 12.91 -24.47 -81.89
C GLN A 359 12.77 -25.83 -82.60
N ASP A 360 11.73 -26.60 -82.26
CA ASP A 360 11.44 -27.87 -82.92
C ASP A 360 11.10 -27.68 -84.40
N GLU A 361 10.30 -26.66 -84.75
CA GLU A 361 10.02 -26.32 -86.14
C GLU A 361 11.27 -25.88 -86.91
N LEU A 362 12.12 -25.06 -86.29
CA LEU A 362 13.41 -24.67 -86.87
C LEU A 362 14.30 -25.91 -87.10
N SER A 363 14.29 -26.86 -86.17
CA SER A 363 15.05 -28.10 -86.29
C SER A 363 14.51 -29.00 -87.40
N LYS A 364 13.18 -29.10 -87.57
CA LYS A 364 12.56 -29.81 -88.70
C LYS A 364 12.89 -29.16 -90.04
N LYS A 365 12.79 -27.83 -90.14
CA LYS A 365 13.19 -27.09 -91.35
C LYS A 365 14.67 -27.31 -91.69
N LYS A 366 15.53 -27.39 -90.67
CA LYS A 366 16.94 -27.74 -90.86
C LYS A 366 17.10 -29.15 -91.43
N ILE A 367 16.37 -30.14 -90.92
CA ILE A 367 16.38 -31.52 -91.44
C ILE A 367 15.87 -31.58 -92.89
N GLU A 368 14.79 -30.85 -93.22
CA GLU A 368 14.27 -30.78 -94.59
C GLU A 368 15.29 -30.14 -95.56
N LEU A 369 15.99 -29.10 -95.10
CA LEU A 369 17.06 -28.47 -95.86
C LEU A 369 18.21 -29.45 -96.09
N ASP A 370 18.66 -30.16 -95.04
CA ASP A 370 19.71 -31.18 -95.13
C ASP A 370 19.29 -32.35 -96.06
N SER A 371 18.01 -32.74 -96.05
CA SER A 371 17.47 -33.77 -96.96
C SER A 371 17.40 -33.28 -98.40
N SER A 372 17.06 -32.01 -98.63
CA SER A 372 17.06 -31.41 -99.97
C SER A 372 18.47 -31.32 -100.52
N ILE A 373 19.46 -30.99 -99.68
CA ILE A 373 20.89 -31.03 -100.02
C ILE A 373 21.27 -32.46 -100.46
N LYS A 374 20.91 -33.49 -99.68
CA LYS A 374 21.16 -34.90 -100.03
C LYS A 374 20.50 -35.33 -101.34
N GLN A 375 19.25 -34.93 -101.59
CA GLN A 375 18.58 -35.25 -102.86
C GLN A 375 19.28 -34.60 -104.05
N TYR A 376 19.80 -33.39 -103.89
CA TYR A 376 20.64 -32.77 -104.91
C TYR A 376 21.92 -33.58 -105.17
N GLU A 377 22.59 -34.05 -104.13
CA GLU A 377 23.76 -34.94 -104.25
C GLU A 377 23.39 -36.30 -104.90
N GLU A 378 22.21 -36.84 -104.62
CA GLU A 378 21.71 -38.10 -105.18
C GLU A 378 21.27 -37.97 -106.65
N ILE A 379 20.71 -36.83 -107.05
CA ILE A 379 20.42 -36.50 -108.46
C ILE A 379 21.72 -36.38 -109.25
N GLU A 380 22.76 -35.79 -108.68
CA GLU A 380 24.10 -35.80 -109.30
C GLU A 380 24.61 -37.24 -109.51
N LYS A 381 24.35 -38.13 -108.55
CA LYS A 381 24.76 -39.54 -108.61
C LYS A 381 23.92 -40.39 -109.58
N ILE A 382 22.60 -40.19 -109.63
CA ILE A 382 21.70 -40.90 -110.56
C ILE A 382 21.96 -40.47 -112.01
N LYS A 383 22.30 -39.19 -112.25
CA LYS A 383 22.82 -38.78 -113.57
C LYS A 383 24.08 -39.53 -113.97
N SER A 384 24.92 -39.91 -113.00
CA SER A 384 26.08 -40.77 -113.23
C SER A 384 25.65 -42.22 -113.53
N ASP A 385 24.72 -42.79 -112.78
CA ASP A 385 24.35 -44.23 -112.88
C ASP A 385 23.35 -44.54 -114.03
N GLU A 386 22.53 -43.59 -114.47
CA GLU A 386 21.60 -43.75 -115.61
C GLU A 386 22.35 -43.76 -116.97
N GLN A 387 23.56 -43.19 -117.00
CA GLN A 387 24.51 -43.45 -118.07
C GLN A 387 24.92 -44.93 -118.11
N ASP A 388 25.06 -45.58 -116.95
CA ASP A 388 25.50 -46.97 -116.84
C ASP A 388 24.37 -47.98 -117.12
N LYS A 389 23.10 -47.69 -116.79
CA LYS A 389 21.99 -48.65 -116.85
C LYS A 389 21.27 -48.75 -118.21
N ASN A 390 21.27 -47.69 -119.01
CA ASN A 390 20.87 -47.77 -120.43
C ASN A 390 21.66 -48.84 -121.20
N LEU A 391 22.82 -49.24 -120.69
CA LEU A 391 23.64 -50.32 -121.22
C LEU A 391 23.00 -51.73 -121.02
N ALA A 392 22.14 -51.92 -120.01
CA ALA A 392 21.70 -53.24 -119.54
C ALA A 392 20.30 -53.70 -120.02
N ASP A 393 19.29 -52.82 -120.08
CA ASP A 393 17.89 -53.21 -120.43
C ASP A 393 17.72 -53.73 -121.86
N LYS A 394 18.70 -53.44 -122.72
CA LYS A 394 18.93 -54.10 -124.00
C LYS A 394 18.87 -55.64 -123.95
N GLN A 395 19.07 -56.25 -122.77
CA GLN A 395 19.19 -57.70 -122.61
C GLN A 395 17.89 -58.44 -122.26
N LYS A 396 16.82 -57.76 -121.83
CA LYS A 396 15.68 -58.44 -121.16
C LYS A 396 14.37 -58.47 -121.94
N GLU A 397 14.18 -57.57 -122.87
CA GLU A 397 13.02 -57.56 -123.77
C GLU A 397 12.88 -58.88 -124.57
N GLU A 398 14.00 -59.60 -124.72
CA GLU A 398 14.12 -60.92 -125.32
C GLU A 398 13.33 -62.03 -124.59
N GLU A 399 13.16 -61.98 -123.27
CA GLU A 399 12.56 -63.12 -122.52
C GLU A 399 11.03 -63.13 -122.54
N ASN A 400 10.38 -61.96 -122.53
CA ASN A 400 8.97 -61.87 -122.12
C ASN A 400 7.95 -62.10 -123.22
N ILE A 401 8.40 -61.97 -124.47
CA ILE A 401 7.60 -62.36 -125.62
C ILE A 401 7.16 -63.83 -125.50
N GLN A 402 7.92 -64.69 -124.80
CA GLN A 402 7.65 -66.12 -124.66
C GLN A 402 6.41 -66.47 -123.81
N ILE A 403 6.04 -65.64 -122.84
CA ILE A 403 5.02 -66.04 -121.85
C ILE A 403 3.59 -65.74 -122.30
N LYS A 404 3.36 -64.66 -123.08
CA LYS A 404 2.01 -64.24 -123.52
C LYS A 404 1.33 -65.25 -124.45
N GLU A 405 2.09 -66.14 -125.05
CA GLU A 405 1.56 -67.25 -125.83
C GLU A 405 0.83 -68.29 -124.96
N ALA A 406 1.12 -68.37 -123.66
CA ALA A 406 0.61 -69.43 -122.79
C ALA A 406 -0.83 -69.20 -122.29
N GLU A 407 -1.23 -67.96 -121.99
CA GLU A 407 -2.51 -67.69 -121.32
C GLU A 407 -3.69 -67.51 -122.25
N LYS A 408 -3.46 -66.99 -123.46
CA LYS A 408 -4.53 -66.82 -124.44
C LYS A 408 -5.26 -68.15 -124.71
N ARG A 409 -4.56 -69.29 -124.56
CA ARG A 409 -5.12 -70.65 -124.65
C ARG A 409 -6.11 -71.01 -123.55
N ARG A 410 -6.04 -70.39 -122.36
CA ARG A 410 -6.81 -70.80 -121.16
C ARG A 410 -8.25 -70.25 -121.13
N LEU A 411 -8.50 -69.13 -121.79
CA LEU A 411 -9.81 -68.45 -121.78
C LEU A 411 -10.83 -69.04 -122.77
N GLN A 412 -10.36 -69.83 -123.74
CA GLN A 412 -11.23 -70.49 -124.72
C GLN A 412 -12.07 -71.65 -124.14
N ASP A 413 -11.74 -72.15 -122.94
CA ASP A 413 -12.38 -73.35 -122.37
C ASP A 413 -13.57 -73.08 -121.43
N ILE A 414 -13.81 -71.85 -120.94
CA ILE A 414 -14.77 -71.61 -119.84
C ILE A 414 -16.19 -71.25 -120.30
N LEU A 415 -16.40 -70.73 -121.52
CA LEU A 415 -17.76 -70.33 -121.98
C LEU A 415 -18.62 -71.48 -122.53
N ASN A 416 -18.12 -72.71 -122.59
CA ASN A 416 -18.80 -73.89 -123.14
C ASN A 416 -19.58 -74.74 -122.10
N ASN A 417 -19.94 -74.21 -120.91
CA ASN A 417 -20.75 -74.91 -119.90
C ASN A 417 -21.75 -74.02 -119.17
#